data_AF-A0A940QRL8-F1
#
_entry.id   AF-A0A940QRL8-F1
#
_cell.length_a   1.000
_cell.length_b   1.000
_cell.length_c   1.000
_cell.angle_alpha   90.00
_cell.angle_beta   90.00
_cell.angle_gamma   90.00
#
_symmetry.space_group_name_H-M   'P 1'
#
loop_
_entity.id
_entity.type
_entity.pdbx_description
1 polymer ?
#
loop_
_entity_poly.entity_id
_entity_poly.type
_entity_poly.pdbx_seq_one_letter_code
_entity_poly.pdbx_strand_id
1 'polypeptide(L)'
;MRKNKIIAVVSALCLAAGCAGTENVFSLNDSENASGVPVFAAEEKDETVIESEKETSGKCGDDAEWTYDTETKTLTISGTGDVTKTFYSEKWFSEVKNLIVEDGIEVLHGAFYGCKTLETVSLPDSIKNIDGAFEYCTALKSVTVPEGVKSIAFGTFMGCSSLEELHLGSDLRAIGWGAISECPLLKHIDIPETVTNIDENAFYNSGIESIKLPDNIKTIPHGAFVSCADLADVILPSELEHIEREAFAGTAIEKIDIPESTCMIDEYAFVSCSSLKKVTVRCDTCVISDAAFTECSPELMIKAHKGSTAEEYAERNGYAFEALEAEPASAPVSVESPYPINPGPRYPGDVDVNGKIDVTDITVLSLALVDKQELSVSSFANADVNGDGKVELDDLAYIRQFLSKKISSFDVMPEVSVSFPAGSPVPMD
;
A
#
# COMPACT_ATOMS: atom_id res chain seq x y z
N MET A 1 -3.77 34.60 -44.95
CA MET A 1 -4.83 35.63 -44.85
C MET A 1 -6.18 34.93 -44.98
N ARG A 2 -6.87 34.73 -43.84
CA ARG A 2 -8.18 34.07 -43.76
C ARG A 2 -9.27 35.03 -44.26
N LYS A 3 -10.22 34.56 -45.08
CA LYS A 3 -11.50 35.23 -45.34
C LYS A 3 -12.66 34.26 -45.15
N ASN A 4 -13.51 34.62 -44.19
CA ASN A 4 -14.84 34.11 -43.88
C ASN A 4 -15.79 34.06 -45.09
N LYS A 5 -16.79 33.17 -45.01
CA LYS A 5 -18.19 33.31 -45.50
C LYS A 5 -19.02 32.14 -44.93
N ILE A 6 -19.85 32.31 -43.90
CA ILE A 6 -21.29 32.69 -43.90
C ILE A 6 -22.14 31.83 -44.85
N ILE A 7 -22.96 30.91 -44.29
CA ILE A 7 -24.29 30.44 -44.77
C ILE A 7 -25.03 29.90 -43.51
N ALA A 8 -26.02 30.56 -42.91
CA ALA A 8 -27.42 30.82 -43.30
C ALA A 8 -28.32 29.55 -43.35
N VAL A 9 -29.08 29.36 -42.26
CA VAL A 9 -30.17 28.41 -42.02
C VAL A 9 -31.38 28.69 -42.92
N VAL A 10 -31.98 27.67 -43.56
CA VAL A 10 -33.46 27.55 -43.75
C VAL A 10 -33.87 26.06 -43.90
N SER A 11 -34.49 25.53 -42.85
CA SER A 11 -35.77 24.80 -42.75
C SER A 11 -36.38 24.08 -43.97
N ALA A 12 -36.83 22.82 -43.77
CA ALA A 12 -38.25 22.44 -43.82
C ALA A 12 -38.51 20.95 -43.46
N LEU A 13 -39.52 20.77 -42.61
CA LEU A 13 -40.17 19.53 -42.14
C LEU A 13 -40.85 18.71 -43.26
N CYS A 14 -40.93 17.37 -43.12
CA CYS A 14 -42.13 16.67 -42.64
C CYS A 14 -42.03 15.13 -42.71
N LEU A 15 -42.71 14.49 -41.76
CA LEU A 15 -42.85 13.06 -41.47
C LEU A 15 -43.55 12.24 -42.59
N ALA A 16 -43.24 10.95 -42.72
CA ALA A 16 -44.03 9.84 -42.15
C ALA A 16 -43.75 8.47 -42.80
N ALA A 17 -43.99 7.43 -42.00
CA ALA A 17 -43.72 6.00 -42.14
C ALA A 17 -44.32 5.24 -43.35
N GLY A 18 -43.76 4.04 -43.59
CA GLY A 18 -44.59 2.84 -43.75
C GLY A 18 -44.30 1.90 -44.93
N CYS A 19 -43.69 0.75 -44.61
CA CYS A 19 -43.87 -0.60 -45.16
C CYS A 19 -43.89 -0.89 -46.67
N ALA A 20 -42.94 -1.77 -47.04
CA ALA A 20 -43.10 -3.04 -47.75
C ALA A 20 -43.74 -3.08 -49.16
N GLY A 21 -42.93 -3.55 -50.11
CA GLY A 21 -43.32 -4.72 -50.90
C GLY A 21 -43.58 -4.51 -52.40
N THR A 22 -42.87 -5.35 -53.16
CA THR A 22 -43.20 -5.91 -54.48
C THR A 22 -42.70 -5.23 -55.74
N GLU A 23 -42.09 -6.10 -56.54
CA GLU A 23 -41.64 -5.98 -57.91
C GLU A 23 -42.78 -5.58 -58.85
N ASN A 24 -42.50 -4.73 -59.85
CA ASN A 24 -42.51 -5.18 -61.24
C ASN A 24 -42.09 -4.10 -62.23
N VAL A 25 -41.42 -4.63 -63.25
CA VAL A 25 -41.01 -4.06 -64.53
C VAL A 25 -42.21 -3.48 -65.30
N PHE A 26 -42.07 -2.29 -65.89
CA PHE A 26 -42.65 -1.98 -67.21
C PHE A 26 -41.88 -0.83 -67.89
N SER A 27 -41.98 -0.84 -69.21
CA SER A 27 -40.96 -0.44 -70.16
C SER A 27 -41.40 0.76 -71.02
N LEU A 28 -40.39 1.44 -71.59
CA LEU A 28 -40.34 2.06 -72.92
C LEU A 28 -41.06 3.41 -73.21
N ASN A 29 -40.23 4.32 -73.75
CA ASN A 29 -40.43 5.16 -74.96
C ASN A 29 -41.53 6.25 -74.91
N ASP A 30 -41.40 7.47 -75.43
CA ASP A 30 -40.73 8.07 -76.60
C ASP A 30 -40.63 9.61 -76.32
N SER A 31 -39.52 10.30 -76.59
CA SER A 31 -39.09 10.97 -77.84
C SER A 31 -39.60 12.43 -78.05
N GLU A 32 -38.68 13.24 -78.62
CA GLU A 32 -38.79 14.58 -79.25
C GLU A 32 -38.48 15.82 -78.38
N ASN A 33 -37.29 16.45 -78.48
CA ASN A 33 -36.75 17.38 -79.52
C ASN A 33 -37.36 18.80 -79.37
N ALA A 34 -36.70 19.97 -79.35
CA ALA A 34 -35.35 20.49 -79.62
C ALA A 34 -35.22 21.81 -78.79
N SER A 35 -34.07 22.36 -78.37
CA SER A 35 -33.02 23.00 -79.19
C SER A 35 -32.14 23.88 -78.26
N GLY A 36 -30.81 23.96 -78.49
CA GLY A 36 -29.98 25.06 -77.96
C GLY A 36 -28.61 24.73 -77.31
N VAL A 37 -27.63 24.24 -78.09
CA VAL A 37 -26.18 24.64 -78.21
C VAL A 37 -25.42 25.22 -76.96
N PRO A 38 -24.08 25.02 -76.78
CA PRO A 38 -23.14 23.92 -77.04
C PRO A 38 -22.40 23.43 -75.77
N VAL A 39 -21.62 22.36 -75.94
CA VAL A 39 -20.67 21.78 -74.98
C VAL A 39 -19.47 22.71 -74.73
N PHE A 40 -19.18 23.03 -73.46
CA PHE A 40 -17.82 23.24 -72.95
C PHE A 40 -17.74 22.60 -71.55
N ALA A 41 -16.68 21.82 -71.34
CA ALA A 41 -16.42 21.01 -70.16
C ALA A 41 -16.50 21.81 -68.85
N ALA A 42 -17.18 21.26 -67.86
CA ALA A 42 -17.09 21.69 -66.46
C ALA A 42 -16.50 20.53 -65.65
N GLU A 43 -15.40 20.87 -64.97
CA GLU A 43 -14.55 20.05 -64.12
C GLU A 43 -15.36 19.25 -63.08
N GLU A 44 -14.87 18.04 -62.79
CA GLU A 44 -15.25 17.24 -61.63
C GLU A 44 -15.14 18.12 -60.37
N LYS A 45 -16.28 18.37 -59.71
CA LYS A 45 -16.28 18.94 -58.37
C LYS A 45 -16.11 17.80 -57.38
N ASP A 46 -14.92 17.74 -56.80
CA ASP A 46 -14.59 17.09 -55.54
C ASP A 46 -15.79 17.09 -54.59
N GLU A 47 -16.25 15.89 -54.25
CA GLU A 47 -17.03 15.65 -53.04
C GLU A 47 -16.12 16.00 -51.86
N THR A 48 -16.35 17.17 -51.27
CA THR A 48 -15.73 17.54 -49.99
C THR A 48 -16.18 16.56 -48.92
N VAL A 49 -15.31 15.59 -48.63
CA VAL A 49 -15.34 14.78 -47.42
C VAL A 49 -15.31 15.74 -46.24
N ILE A 50 -16.37 15.76 -45.44
CA ILE A 50 -16.35 16.40 -44.13
C ILE A 50 -15.51 15.48 -43.25
N GLU A 51 -14.20 15.72 -43.20
CA GLU A 51 -13.35 15.12 -42.16
C GLU A 51 -13.86 15.64 -40.82
N SER A 52 -14.58 14.79 -40.08
CA SER A 52 -14.71 14.94 -38.64
C SER A 52 -13.30 15.13 -38.07
N GLU A 53 -13.05 16.16 -37.27
CA GLU A 53 -11.77 16.33 -36.55
C GLU A 53 -11.56 15.08 -35.68
N LYS A 54 -10.84 14.09 -36.23
CA LYS A 54 -10.70 12.75 -35.65
C LYS A 54 -9.88 12.77 -34.37
N GLU A 55 -9.04 13.79 -34.24
CA GLU A 55 -8.09 13.95 -33.16
C GLU A 55 -8.14 15.38 -32.63
N THR A 56 -8.04 15.50 -31.30
CA THR A 56 -7.86 16.78 -30.62
C THR A 56 -6.62 16.71 -29.74
N SER A 57 -5.96 17.83 -29.48
CA SER A 57 -4.71 17.85 -28.71
C SER A 57 -4.54 19.12 -27.89
N GLY A 58 -3.62 19.08 -26.94
CA GLY A 58 -3.26 20.24 -26.13
C GLY A 58 -2.07 19.97 -25.22
N LYS A 59 -1.72 20.98 -24.40
CA LYS A 59 -0.68 20.84 -23.37
C LYS A 59 -1.27 20.34 -22.05
N CYS A 60 -0.48 19.56 -21.31
CA CYS A 60 -0.80 19.07 -19.96
C CYS A 60 0.37 19.22 -18.96
N GLY A 61 1.50 19.76 -19.40
CA GLY A 61 2.63 20.21 -18.59
C GLY A 61 3.51 21.17 -19.39
N ASP A 62 4.68 21.52 -18.86
CA ASP A 62 5.63 22.40 -19.54
C ASP A 62 6.12 21.77 -20.86
N ASP A 63 6.58 20.52 -20.76
CA ASP A 63 7.06 19.71 -21.90
C ASP A 63 6.18 18.47 -22.16
N ALA A 64 5.02 18.40 -21.52
CA ALA A 64 4.04 17.32 -21.69
C ALA A 64 2.82 17.77 -22.50
N GLU A 65 2.37 16.90 -23.40
CA GLU A 65 1.21 17.13 -24.24
C GLU A 65 0.29 15.92 -24.30
N TRP A 66 -0.95 16.14 -24.73
CA TRP A 66 -1.94 15.10 -24.86
C TRP A 66 -2.58 15.14 -26.25
N THR A 67 -2.93 13.96 -26.74
CA THR A 67 -3.72 13.76 -27.95
C THR A 67 -4.86 12.81 -27.63
N TYR A 68 -6.04 13.08 -28.18
CA TYR A 68 -7.23 12.27 -27.97
C TYR A 68 -7.81 11.84 -29.31
N ASP A 69 -7.86 10.52 -29.52
CA ASP A 69 -8.49 9.88 -30.67
C ASP A 69 -9.96 9.60 -30.37
N THR A 70 -10.84 10.26 -31.13
CA THR A 70 -12.30 10.17 -30.95
C THR A 70 -12.90 8.84 -31.39
N GLU A 71 -12.22 8.08 -32.25
CA GLU A 71 -12.66 6.79 -32.81
C GLU A 71 -12.31 5.66 -31.85
N THR A 72 -11.07 5.61 -31.37
CA THR A 72 -10.62 4.58 -30.41
C THR A 72 -10.92 4.94 -28.95
N LYS A 73 -11.31 6.19 -28.66
CA LYS A 73 -11.53 6.73 -27.32
C LYS A 73 -10.26 6.64 -26.45
N THR A 74 -9.11 6.84 -27.09
CA THR A 74 -7.78 6.73 -26.47
C THR A 74 -7.18 8.10 -26.26
N LEU A 75 -6.76 8.38 -25.02
CA LEU A 75 -5.92 9.52 -24.68
C LEU A 75 -4.48 9.06 -24.60
N THR A 76 -3.60 9.72 -25.36
CA THR A 76 -2.15 9.53 -25.27
C THR A 76 -1.52 10.77 -24.66
N ILE A 77 -0.75 10.60 -23.59
CA ILE A 77 0.10 11.63 -22.99
C ILE A 77 1.53 11.36 -23.40
N SER A 78 2.18 12.36 -24.01
CA SER A 78 3.54 12.28 -24.52
C SER A 78 4.38 13.47 -24.06
N GLY A 79 5.69 13.40 -24.30
CA GLY A 79 6.65 14.42 -23.89
C GLY A 79 7.36 14.06 -22.60
N THR A 80 7.76 15.06 -21.82
CA THR A 80 8.59 14.86 -20.64
C THR A 80 8.12 15.66 -19.43
N GLY A 81 8.43 15.16 -18.24
CA GLY A 81 8.18 15.86 -16.96
C GLY A 81 6.79 15.59 -16.40
N ASP A 82 6.20 16.62 -15.79
CA ASP A 82 5.03 16.45 -14.93
C ASP A 82 3.72 16.77 -15.66
N VAL A 83 2.71 15.92 -15.46
CA VAL A 83 1.32 16.22 -15.82
C VAL A 83 0.67 16.96 -14.66
N THR A 84 0.62 18.28 -14.78
CA THR A 84 0.04 19.17 -13.75
C THR A 84 -1.40 19.59 -14.07
N LYS A 85 -1.88 19.27 -15.27
CA LYS A 85 -3.22 19.61 -15.72
C LYS A 85 -4.25 18.57 -15.27
N THR A 86 -5.36 19.07 -14.73
CA THR A 86 -6.59 18.28 -14.53
C THR A 86 -7.46 18.31 -15.79
N PHE A 87 -7.99 17.14 -16.20
CA PHE A 87 -8.71 17.02 -17.47
C PHE A 87 -10.25 17.11 -17.40
N TYR A 88 -10.85 17.29 -16.21
CA TYR A 88 -12.32 17.31 -16.04
C TYR A 88 -13.08 18.37 -16.85
N SER A 89 -12.38 19.39 -17.38
CA SER A 89 -12.96 20.42 -18.24
C SER A 89 -12.92 20.09 -19.74
N GLU A 90 -12.18 19.05 -20.12
CA GLU A 90 -12.07 18.62 -21.51
C GLU A 90 -13.34 17.90 -21.97
N LYS A 91 -13.78 18.19 -23.20
CA LYS A 91 -15.04 17.62 -23.72
C LYS A 91 -15.01 16.10 -23.85
N TRP A 92 -13.82 15.53 -24.08
CA TRP A 92 -13.62 14.09 -24.21
C TRP A 92 -13.51 13.36 -22.87
N PHE A 93 -13.43 14.07 -21.74
CA PHE A 93 -13.17 13.47 -20.43
C PHE A 93 -14.24 12.46 -20.00
N SER A 94 -15.49 12.64 -20.46
CA SER A 94 -16.60 11.72 -20.22
C SER A 94 -16.74 10.62 -21.27
N GLU A 95 -15.79 10.51 -22.20
CA GLU A 95 -15.82 9.54 -23.30
C GLU A 95 -14.56 8.67 -23.37
N VAL A 96 -13.45 9.14 -22.80
CA VAL A 96 -12.16 8.42 -22.82
C VAL A 96 -12.29 7.07 -22.11
N LYS A 97 -11.77 6.04 -22.77
CA LYS A 97 -11.76 4.65 -22.29
C LYS A 97 -10.36 4.13 -22.03
N ASN A 98 -9.37 4.60 -22.80
CA ASN A 98 -8.01 4.10 -22.71
C ASN A 98 -7.05 5.27 -22.47
N LEU A 99 -6.12 5.09 -21.53
CA LEU A 99 -5.02 6.00 -21.28
C LEU A 99 -3.70 5.31 -21.62
N ILE A 100 -2.91 5.97 -22.47
CA ILE A 100 -1.52 5.60 -22.75
C ILE A 100 -0.65 6.76 -22.30
N VAL A 101 0.25 6.51 -21.36
CA VAL A 101 1.28 7.47 -20.96
C VAL A 101 2.60 6.98 -21.56
N GLU A 102 3.26 7.83 -22.34
CA GLU A 102 4.54 7.50 -22.98
C GLU A 102 5.73 7.78 -22.04
N ASP A 103 6.83 7.09 -22.32
CA ASP A 103 8.08 7.24 -21.58
C ASP A 103 8.57 8.71 -21.57
N GLY A 104 9.08 9.14 -20.42
CA GLY A 104 9.53 10.51 -20.18
C GLY A 104 8.61 11.31 -19.23
N ILE A 105 7.36 10.88 -19.06
CA ILE A 105 6.46 11.43 -18.04
C ILE A 105 6.87 10.90 -16.67
N GLU A 106 7.01 11.79 -15.69
CA GLU A 106 7.51 11.45 -14.35
C GLU A 106 6.41 11.49 -13.27
N VAL A 107 5.41 12.36 -13.42
CA VAL A 107 4.38 12.58 -12.40
C VAL A 107 3.00 12.67 -13.02
N LEU A 108 2.02 11.97 -12.43
CA LEU A 108 0.59 12.16 -12.67
C LEU A 108 -0.08 12.65 -11.39
N HIS A 109 -0.52 13.91 -11.36
CA HIS A 109 -1.14 14.50 -10.18
C HIS A 109 -2.61 14.88 -10.46
N GLY A 110 -3.57 14.13 -9.89
CA GLY A 110 -5.00 14.41 -9.95
C GLY A 110 -5.61 14.47 -11.36
N ALA A 111 -4.88 14.00 -12.38
CA ALA A 111 -5.20 14.26 -13.77
C ALA A 111 -6.55 13.65 -14.21
N PHE A 112 -6.89 12.47 -13.67
CA PHE A 112 -8.07 11.69 -14.04
C PHE A 112 -9.10 11.53 -12.92
N TYR A 113 -9.07 12.40 -11.91
CA TYR A 113 -10.08 12.43 -10.85
C TYR A 113 -11.51 12.39 -11.45
N GLY A 114 -12.29 11.39 -11.07
CA GLY A 114 -13.67 11.19 -11.50
C GLY A 114 -13.83 10.80 -12.97
N CYS A 115 -12.80 10.28 -13.64
CA CYS A 115 -12.89 9.79 -15.02
C CYS A 115 -13.65 8.45 -15.08
N LYS A 116 -14.98 8.52 -15.00
CA LYS A 116 -15.86 7.35 -14.84
C LYS A 116 -15.90 6.39 -16.03
N THR A 117 -15.37 6.79 -17.19
CA THR A 117 -15.35 5.97 -18.41
C THR A 117 -14.00 5.31 -18.68
N LEU A 118 -12.96 5.67 -17.92
CA LEU A 118 -11.62 5.13 -18.11
C LEU A 118 -11.59 3.66 -17.71
N GLU A 119 -11.34 2.77 -18.68
CA GLU A 119 -11.34 1.32 -18.53
C GLU A 119 -9.92 0.75 -18.41
N THR A 120 -8.97 1.29 -19.19
CA THR A 120 -7.59 0.80 -19.27
C THR A 120 -6.57 1.92 -19.11
N VAL A 121 -5.45 1.61 -18.45
CA VAL A 121 -4.34 2.53 -18.18
C VAL A 121 -3.02 1.81 -18.46
N SER A 122 -2.16 2.43 -19.26
CA SER A 122 -0.78 2.01 -19.52
C SER A 122 0.18 3.08 -19.00
N LEU A 123 0.93 2.77 -17.95
CA LEU A 123 1.93 3.63 -17.33
C LEU A 123 3.35 3.17 -17.69
N PRO A 124 4.28 4.08 -18.02
CA PRO A 124 5.67 3.75 -18.30
C PRO A 124 6.51 3.71 -17.02
N ASP A 125 7.69 3.08 -17.10
CA ASP A 125 8.64 2.97 -15.99
C ASP A 125 9.25 4.32 -15.56
N SER A 126 9.14 5.36 -16.40
CA SER A 126 9.59 6.72 -16.05
C SER A 126 8.77 7.37 -14.94
N ILE A 127 7.57 6.86 -14.65
CA ILE A 127 6.69 7.40 -13.61
C ILE A 127 7.32 7.18 -12.24
N LYS A 128 7.51 8.29 -11.53
CA LYS A 128 8.02 8.34 -10.15
C LYS A 128 6.89 8.58 -9.15
N ASN A 129 5.82 9.26 -9.56
CA ASN A 129 4.71 9.57 -8.66
C ASN A 129 3.33 9.53 -9.35
N ILE A 130 2.35 8.96 -8.64
CA ILE A 130 0.94 8.89 -9.00
C ILE A 130 0.11 9.36 -7.80
N ASP A 131 -0.31 10.63 -7.82
CA ASP A 131 -0.99 11.26 -6.70
C ASP A 131 -2.46 11.52 -7.03
N GLY A 132 -3.40 10.82 -6.39
CA GLY A 132 -4.83 11.08 -6.58
C GLY A 132 -5.30 10.89 -8.03
N ALA A 133 -4.46 10.28 -8.88
CA ALA A 133 -4.59 10.38 -10.32
C ALA A 133 -5.85 9.67 -10.82
N PHE A 134 -6.25 8.57 -10.18
CA PHE A 134 -7.35 7.70 -10.60
C PHE A 134 -8.51 7.65 -9.61
N GLU A 135 -8.59 8.59 -8.67
CA GLU A 135 -9.68 8.68 -7.71
C GLU A 135 -11.04 8.73 -8.43
N TYR A 136 -12.00 7.91 -8.00
CA TYR A 136 -13.33 7.71 -8.60
C TYR A 136 -13.34 7.34 -10.09
N CYS A 137 -12.29 6.72 -10.61
CA CYS A 137 -12.31 6.08 -11.94
C CYS A 137 -13.10 4.77 -11.90
N THR A 138 -14.43 4.87 -11.84
CA THR A 138 -15.34 3.74 -11.55
C THR A 138 -15.36 2.63 -12.59
N ALA A 139 -14.87 2.85 -13.82
CA ALA A 139 -14.80 1.84 -14.88
C ALA A 139 -13.42 1.17 -15.00
N LEU A 140 -12.42 1.62 -14.22
CA LEU A 140 -11.04 1.15 -14.32
C LEU A 140 -10.96 -0.27 -13.77
N LYS A 141 -10.46 -1.21 -14.59
CA LYS A 141 -10.46 -2.64 -14.24
C LYS A 141 -9.13 -3.16 -13.75
N SER A 142 -8.04 -2.68 -14.35
CA SER A 142 -6.69 -3.15 -14.07
C SER A 142 -5.68 -2.02 -14.15
N VAL A 143 -4.76 -1.95 -13.19
CA VAL A 143 -3.64 -1.01 -13.22
C VAL A 143 -2.37 -1.69 -12.75
N THR A 144 -1.26 -1.41 -13.42
CA THR A 144 0.09 -1.73 -12.92
C THR A 144 0.78 -0.44 -12.49
N VAL A 145 1.12 -0.35 -11.21
CA VAL A 145 1.94 0.73 -10.66
C VAL A 145 3.41 0.42 -11.00
N PRO A 146 4.12 1.29 -11.73
CA PRO A 146 5.49 1.01 -12.16
C PRO A 146 6.49 0.87 -11.02
N GLU A 147 7.59 0.15 -11.28
CA GLU A 147 8.65 -0.15 -10.30
C GLU A 147 9.28 1.10 -9.67
N GLY A 148 9.32 2.24 -10.37
CA GLY A 148 9.92 3.48 -9.87
C GLY A 148 9.10 4.22 -8.81
N VAL A 149 7.81 3.89 -8.66
CA VAL A 149 6.88 4.59 -7.78
C VAL A 149 7.14 4.24 -6.32
N LYS A 150 7.37 5.26 -5.49
CA LYS A 150 7.68 5.07 -4.06
C LYS A 150 6.47 5.09 -3.14
N SER A 151 5.36 5.67 -3.57
CA SER A 151 4.14 5.75 -2.78
C SER A 151 2.90 5.76 -3.65
N ILE A 152 1.82 5.14 -3.17
CA ILE A 152 0.47 5.41 -3.64
C ILE A 152 -0.11 6.45 -2.68
N ALA A 153 -0.24 7.70 -3.13
CA ALA A 153 -0.66 8.77 -2.25
C ALA A 153 -2.17 8.75 -1.96
N PHE A 154 -2.61 9.73 -1.15
CA PHE A 154 -4.00 9.93 -0.74
C PHE A 154 -4.99 9.67 -1.88
N GLY A 155 -5.91 8.74 -1.65
CA GLY A 155 -7.06 8.49 -2.53
C GLY A 155 -6.75 8.05 -3.96
N THR A 156 -5.51 7.67 -4.31
CA THR A 156 -5.10 7.46 -5.71
C THR A 156 -6.00 6.50 -6.50
N PHE A 157 -6.50 5.43 -5.86
CA PHE A 157 -7.48 4.48 -6.43
C PHE A 157 -8.80 4.46 -5.64
N MET A 158 -9.06 5.46 -4.79
CA MET A 158 -10.28 5.51 -3.99
C MET A 158 -11.51 5.48 -4.90
N GLY A 159 -12.47 4.59 -4.61
CA GLY A 159 -13.72 4.49 -5.35
C GLY A 159 -13.59 3.95 -6.77
N CYS A 160 -12.47 3.32 -7.12
CA CYS A 160 -12.32 2.53 -8.35
C CYS A 160 -13.17 1.25 -8.26
N SER A 161 -14.50 1.41 -8.35
CA SER A 161 -15.47 0.36 -8.03
C SER A 161 -15.44 -0.88 -8.95
N SER A 162 -14.80 -0.78 -10.12
CA SER A 162 -14.62 -1.90 -11.05
C SER A 162 -13.19 -2.47 -11.05
N LEU A 163 -12.32 -2.02 -10.15
CA LEU A 163 -10.92 -2.46 -10.11
C LEU A 163 -10.85 -3.91 -9.62
N GLU A 164 -10.40 -4.80 -10.49
CA GLU A 164 -10.25 -6.24 -10.25
C GLU A 164 -8.77 -6.60 -10.00
N GLU A 165 -7.84 -5.90 -10.67
CA GLU A 165 -6.40 -6.18 -10.61
C GLU A 165 -5.59 -4.90 -10.33
N LEU A 166 -4.77 -4.93 -9.27
CA LEU A 166 -3.82 -3.87 -8.96
C LEU A 166 -2.45 -4.47 -8.67
N HIS A 167 -1.50 -4.26 -9.58
CA HIS A 167 -0.12 -4.70 -9.40
C HIS A 167 0.72 -3.55 -8.83
N LEU A 168 1.40 -3.83 -7.72
CA LEU A 168 2.25 -2.87 -7.03
C LEU A 168 3.71 -3.08 -7.43
N GLY A 169 4.40 -2.00 -7.79
CA GLY A 169 5.84 -2.02 -8.07
C GLY A 169 6.65 -2.40 -6.83
N SER A 170 7.75 -3.13 -7.03
CA SER A 170 8.59 -3.68 -5.96
C SER A 170 9.41 -2.66 -5.19
N ASP A 171 9.50 -1.40 -5.63
CA ASP A 171 10.13 -0.34 -4.82
C ASP A 171 9.15 0.43 -3.92
N LEU A 172 7.87 0.07 -3.91
CA LEU A 172 6.84 0.78 -3.16
C LEU A 172 7.19 0.80 -1.66
N ARG A 173 7.10 1.98 -1.03
CA ARG A 173 7.42 2.22 0.38
C ARG A 173 6.21 2.57 1.22
N ALA A 174 5.19 3.18 0.63
CA ALA A 174 4.03 3.65 1.37
C ALA A 174 2.71 3.47 0.61
N ILE A 175 1.67 3.11 1.35
CA ILE A 175 0.28 3.14 0.91
C ILE A 175 -0.44 4.19 1.74
N GLY A 176 -0.85 5.28 1.08
CA GLY A 176 -1.38 6.47 1.71
C GLY A 176 -2.84 6.32 2.14
N TRP A 177 -3.31 7.36 2.84
CA TRP A 177 -4.65 7.43 3.38
C TRP A 177 -5.72 7.16 2.32
N GLY A 178 -6.59 6.16 2.56
CA GLY A 178 -7.67 5.80 1.64
C GLY A 178 -7.21 5.44 0.23
N ALA A 179 -5.93 5.13 0.02
CA ALA A 179 -5.35 4.98 -1.32
C ALA A 179 -6.08 3.93 -2.18
N ILE A 180 -6.62 2.88 -1.56
CA ILE A 180 -7.28 1.73 -2.18
C ILE A 180 -8.65 1.49 -1.49
N SER A 181 -9.29 2.55 -1.00
CA SER A 181 -10.61 2.44 -0.37
C SER A 181 -11.73 2.33 -1.40
N GLU A 182 -12.86 1.73 -1.02
CA GLU A 182 -14.05 1.55 -1.87
C GLU A 182 -13.75 0.83 -3.20
N CYS A 183 -12.88 -0.18 -3.15
CA CYS A 183 -12.54 -1.07 -4.27
C CYS A 183 -13.13 -2.48 -4.05
N PRO A 184 -14.46 -2.68 -4.13
CA PRO A 184 -15.14 -3.92 -3.73
C PRO A 184 -14.86 -5.14 -4.63
N LEU A 185 -14.34 -4.93 -5.84
CA LEU A 185 -13.99 -6.02 -6.77
C LEU A 185 -12.52 -6.44 -6.70
N LEU A 186 -11.67 -5.70 -5.98
CA LEU A 186 -10.26 -6.04 -5.82
C LEU A 186 -10.14 -7.17 -4.79
N LYS A 187 -10.00 -8.42 -5.25
CA LYS A 187 -10.00 -9.62 -4.39
C LYS A 187 -8.64 -9.95 -3.80
N HIS A 188 -7.57 -9.66 -4.53
CA HIS A 188 -6.21 -9.99 -4.13
C HIS A 188 -5.29 -8.80 -4.36
N ILE A 189 -4.37 -8.60 -3.44
CA ILE A 189 -3.30 -7.61 -3.56
C ILE A 189 -2.03 -8.15 -2.88
N ASP A 190 -0.93 -8.12 -3.60
CA ASP A 190 0.38 -8.47 -3.06
C ASP A 190 1.07 -7.17 -2.60
N ILE A 191 1.24 -7.02 -1.28
CA ILE A 191 1.95 -5.89 -0.69
C ILE A 191 3.46 -6.20 -0.69
N PRO A 192 4.31 -5.41 -1.38
CA PRO A 192 5.74 -5.63 -1.37
C PRO A 192 6.35 -5.53 0.03
N GLU A 193 7.32 -6.39 0.37
CA GLU A 193 8.08 -6.35 1.64
C GLU A 193 8.86 -5.02 1.84
N THR A 194 8.97 -4.22 0.78
CA THR A 194 9.58 -2.88 0.81
C THR A 194 8.68 -1.83 1.46
N VAL A 195 7.38 -2.11 1.59
CA VAL A 195 6.41 -1.19 2.20
C VAL A 195 6.67 -1.11 3.69
N THR A 196 6.93 0.09 4.18
CA THR A 196 7.20 0.40 5.59
C THR A 196 6.05 1.12 6.26
N ASN A 197 5.11 1.65 5.48
CA ASN A 197 4.02 2.48 5.97
C ASN A 197 2.71 2.19 5.25
N ILE A 198 1.66 1.95 6.02
CA ILE A 198 0.26 1.92 5.57
C ILE A 198 -0.47 2.95 6.42
N ASP A 199 -1.21 3.84 5.79
CA ASP A 199 -1.96 4.91 6.47
C ASP A 199 -3.42 4.50 6.75
N GLU A 200 -4.11 5.33 7.52
CA GLU A 200 -5.50 5.13 7.91
C GLU A 200 -6.42 4.91 6.71
N ASN A 201 -7.39 4.01 6.89
CA ASN A 201 -8.41 3.66 5.89
C ASN A 201 -7.86 3.21 4.53
N ALA A 202 -6.57 2.86 4.40
CA ALA A 202 -5.93 2.52 3.12
C ALA A 202 -6.72 1.50 2.28
N PHE A 203 -7.37 0.53 2.93
CA PHE A 203 -8.18 -0.51 2.29
C PHE A 203 -9.65 -0.48 2.71
N TYR A 204 -10.14 0.63 3.27
CA TYR A 204 -11.53 0.78 3.74
C TYR A 204 -12.54 0.30 2.67
N ASN A 205 -13.45 -0.60 3.04
CA ASN A 205 -14.49 -1.13 2.15
C ASN A 205 -13.94 -1.69 0.82
N SER A 206 -12.75 -2.29 0.85
CA SER A 206 -12.20 -3.04 -0.28
C SER A 206 -12.70 -4.48 -0.29
N GLY A 207 -12.64 -5.12 -1.46
CA GLY A 207 -13.09 -6.49 -1.67
C GLY A 207 -12.08 -7.57 -1.33
N ILE A 208 -10.97 -7.22 -0.67
CA ILE A 208 -9.84 -8.12 -0.47
C ILE A 208 -10.25 -9.33 0.38
N GLU A 209 -9.86 -10.52 -0.06
CA GLU A 209 -10.22 -11.78 0.61
C GLU A 209 -9.12 -12.26 1.56
N SER A 210 -7.87 -11.95 1.20
CA SER A 210 -6.68 -12.31 1.97
C SER A 210 -5.61 -11.23 1.87
N ILE A 211 -4.84 -11.02 2.94
CA ILE A 211 -3.69 -10.11 2.93
C ILE A 211 -2.52 -10.65 3.76
N LYS A 212 -1.32 -10.54 3.20
CA LYS A 212 -0.06 -10.68 3.94
C LYS A 212 0.56 -9.30 4.12
N LEU A 213 0.68 -8.86 5.37
CA LEU A 213 1.36 -7.61 5.69
C LEU A 213 2.89 -7.85 5.80
N PRO A 214 3.72 -6.92 5.29
CA PRO A 214 5.17 -6.97 5.46
C PRO A 214 5.62 -7.03 6.92
N ASP A 215 6.66 -7.83 7.22
CA ASP A 215 7.10 -8.12 8.59
C ASP A 215 7.64 -6.89 9.36
N ASN A 216 8.06 -5.86 8.64
CA ASN A 216 8.58 -4.59 9.16
C ASN A 216 7.50 -3.57 9.55
N ILE A 217 6.21 -3.88 9.37
CA ILE A 217 5.11 -3.01 9.79
C ILE A 217 4.88 -3.16 11.30
N LYS A 218 5.00 -2.05 12.01
CA LYS A 218 4.81 -1.97 13.47
C LYS A 218 3.39 -1.66 13.90
N THR A 219 2.61 -1.02 13.04
CA THR A 219 1.27 -0.54 13.37
C THR A 219 0.32 -0.86 12.23
N ILE A 220 -0.84 -1.41 12.58
CA ILE A 220 -1.99 -1.48 11.69
C ILE A 220 -2.88 -0.28 12.06
N PRO A 221 -2.98 0.74 11.19
CA PRO A 221 -3.52 2.04 11.55
C PRO A 221 -5.04 2.03 11.67
N HIS A 222 -5.59 3.13 12.22
CA HIS A 222 -7.03 3.33 12.34
C HIS A 222 -7.74 3.02 11.03
N GLY A 223 -8.61 2.03 11.10
CA GLY A 223 -9.57 1.74 10.07
C GLY A 223 -9.00 1.14 8.79
N ALA A 224 -7.74 0.69 8.81
CA ALA A 224 -7.02 0.16 7.65
C ALA A 224 -7.87 -0.79 6.79
N PHE A 225 -8.61 -1.70 7.42
CA PHE A 225 -9.42 -2.76 6.80
C PHE A 225 -10.90 -2.72 7.20
N VAL A 226 -11.41 -1.57 7.65
CA VAL A 226 -12.84 -1.44 8.01
C VAL A 226 -13.73 -1.83 6.84
N SER A 227 -14.77 -2.61 7.11
CA SER A 227 -15.75 -3.06 6.12
C SER A 227 -15.16 -3.86 4.96
N CYS A 228 -13.96 -4.43 5.10
CA CYS A 228 -13.46 -5.45 4.17
C CYS A 228 -14.23 -6.76 4.43
N ALA A 229 -15.50 -6.79 4.01
CA ALA A 229 -16.47 -7.80 4.41
C ALA A 229 -16.13 -9.22 3.91
N ASP A 230 -15.24 -9.34 2.93
CA ASP A 230 -14.77 -10.61 2.38
C ASP A 230 -13.40 -11.03 2.97
N LEU A 231 -12.73 -10.16 3.76
CA LEU A 231 -11.40 -10.43 4.30
C LEU A 231 -11.45 -11.51 5.37
N ALA A 232 -10.97 -12.71 5.02
CA ALA A 232 -11.02 -13.89 5.86
C ALA A 232 -9.64 -14.34 6.37
N ASP A 233 -8.59 -14.14 5.56
CA ASP A 233 -7.23 -14.59 5.84
C ASP A 233 -6.27 -13.40 5.99
N VAL A 234 -5.73 -13.20 7.19
CA VAL A 234 -4.76 -12.14 7.47
C VAL A 234 -3.51 -12.75 8.07
N ILE A 235 -2.35 -12.45 7.48
CA ILE A 235 -1.03 -12.72 8.06
C ILE A 235 -0.49 -11.40 8.59
N LEU A 236 -0.40 -11.31 9.93
CA LEU A 236 0.11 -10.14 10.62
C LEU A 236 1.65 -10.08 10.59
N PRO A 237 2.25 -8.88 10.64
CA PRO A 237 3.71 -8.71 10.71
C PRO A 237 4.30 -9.35 11.95
N SER A 238 5.47 -9.99 11.84
CA SER A 238 6.14 -10.57 13.02
C SER A 238 6.62 -9.52 14.05
N GLU A 239 6.84 -8.28 13.63
CA GLU A 239 7.26 -7.16 14.49
C GLU A 239 6.10 -6.21 14.86
N LEU A 240 4.85 -6.64 14.69
CA LEU A 240 3.67 -5.83 14.97
C LEU A 240 3.60 -5.42 16.45
N GLU A 241 3.52 -4.12 16.72
CA GLU A 241 3.42 -3.53 18.05
C GLU A 241 1.98 -3.07 18.36
N HIS A 242 1.25 -2.53 17.38
CA HIS A 242 -0.06 -1.90 17.59
C HIS A 242 -1.11 -2.31 16.56
N ILE A 243 -2.30 -2.68 17.04
CA ILE A 243 -3.53 -2.76 16.24
C ILE A 243 -4.44 -1.63 16.70
N GLU A 244 -4.56 -0.59 15.88
CA GLU A 244 -5.29 0.63 16.24
C GLU A 244 -6.81 0.44 16.14
N ARG A 245 -7.51 1.51 16.55
CA ARG A 245 -8.96 1.58 16.57
C ARG A 245 -9.57 1.11 15.24
N GLU A 246 -10.62 0.29 15.33
CA GLU A 246 -11.40 -0.17 14.17
C GLU A 246 -10.59 -0.86 13.04
N ALA A 247 -9.31 -1.19 13.23
CA ALA A 247 -8.41 -1.65 12.17
C ALA A 247 -8.98 -2.77 11.29
N PHE A 248 -9.71 -3.72 11.87
CA PHE A 248 -10.36 -4.86 11.20
C PHE A 248 -11.88 -4.88 11.40
N ALA A 249 -12.51 -3.73 11.70
CA ALA A 249 -13.94 -3.67 11.96
C ALA A 249 -14.76 -4.22 10.77
N GLY A 250 -15.71 -5.11 11.05
CA GLY A 250 -16.63 -5.64 10.03
C GLY A 250 -15.98 -6.56 8.98
N THR A 251 -14.87 -7.22 9.33
CA THR A 251 -14.21 -8.22 8.47
C THR A 251 -14.78 -9.63 8.66
N ALA A 252 -14.48 -10.54 7.72
CA ALA A 252 -14.89 -11.95 7.76
C ALA A 252 -13.87 -12.89 8.40
N ILE A 253 -12.85 -12.34 9.09
CA ILE A 253 -11.78 -13.11 9.73
C ILE A 253 -12.39 -14.15 10.68
N GLU A 254 -12.09 -15.44 10.47
CA GLU A 254 -12.55 -16.51 11.35
C GLU A 254 -11.61 -16.78 12.52
N LYS A 255 -10.31 -16.60 12.25
CA LYS A 255 -9.24 -16.80 13.21
C LYS A 255 -8.14 -15.78 12.98
N ILE A 256 -7.54 -15.30 14.06
CA ILE A 256 -6.38 -14.40 13.99
C ILE A 256 -5.31 -14.84 15.00
N ASP A 257 -4.05 -14.71 14.61
CA ASP A 257 -2.89 -15.02 15.45
C ASP A 257 -2.11 -13.72 15.70
N ILE A 258 -2.29 -13.15 16.88
CA ILE A 258 -1.67 -11.90 17.33
C ILE A 258 -0.24 -12.23 17.83
N PRO A 259 0.80 -11.63 17.23
CA PRO A 259 2.20 -11.99 17.50
C PRO A 259 2.67 -11.56 18.90
N GLU A 260 3.79 -12.15 19.32
CA GLU A 260 4.42 -11.90 20.63
C GLU A 260 4.81 -10.42 20.84
N SER A 261 5.14 -9.72 19.75
CA SER A 261 5.56 -8.31 19.79
C SER A 261 4.42 -7.32 20.07
N THR A 262 3.15 -7.75 20.03
CA THR A 262 2.01 -6.84 20.10
C THR A 262 1.86 -6.27 21.50
N CYS A 263 1.94 -4.94 21.59
CA CYS A 263 1.79 -4.18 22.83
C CYS A 263 0.34 -3.77 23.09
N MET A 264 -0.44 -3.49 22.04
CA MET A 264 -1.76 -2.89 22.16
C MET A 264 -2.75 -3.38 21.09
N ILE A 265 -3.97 -3.70 21.55
CA ILE A 265 -5.16 -3.87 20.70
C ILE A 265 -6.20 -2.84 21.17
N ASP A 266 -6.43 -1.83 20.34
CA ASP A 266 -7.24 -0.66 20.67
C ASP A 266 -8.76 -0.90 20.61
N GLU A 267 -9.51 0.14 21.00
CA GLU A 267 -10.97 0.15 21.01
C GLU A 267 -11.54 -0.26 19.64
N TYR A 268 -12.47 -1.21 19.63
CA TYR A 268 -13.15 -1.68 18.42
C TYR A 268 -12.26 -2.27 17.32
N ALA A 269 -11.00 -2.63 17.60
CA ALA A 269 -10.07 -3.18 16.61
C ALA A 269 -10.68 -4.29 15.74
N PHE A 270 -11.52 -5.15 16.32
CA PHE A 270 -12.24 -6.24 15.64
C PHE A 270 -13.78 -6.12 15.81
N VAL A 271 -14.32 -4.90 15.96
CA VAL A 271 -15.77 -4.74 16.15
C VAL A 271 -16.56 -5.32 14.98
N SER A 272 -17.69 -5.96 15.28
CA SER A 272 -18.60 -6.55 14.29
C SER A 272 -17.94 -7.62 13.38
N CYS A 273 -16.82 -8.23 13.79
CA CYS A 273 -16.23 -9.40 13.14
C CYS A 273 -17.05 -10.66 13.47
N SER A 274 -18.25 -10.75 12.90
CA SER A 274 -19.23 -11.79 13.26
C SER A 274 -18.78 -13.23 13.00
N SER A 275 -17.80 -13.43 12.11
CA SER A 275 -17.20 -14.73 11.79
C SER A 275 -16.06 -15.14 12.74
N LEU A 276 -15.53 -14.21 13.55
CA LEU A 276 -14.34 -14.41 14.38
C LEU A 276 -14.62 -15.36 15.54
N LYS A 277 -14.13 -16.59 15.43
CA LYS A 277 -14.33 -17.68 16.41
C LYS A 277 -13.11 -17.93 17.27
N LYS A 278 -11.91 -17.56 16.81
CA LYS A 278 -10.66 -17.82 17.54
C LYS A 278 -9.69 -16.65 17.44
N VAL A 279 -9.25 -16.14 18.58
CA VAL A 279 -8.12 -15.20 18.65
C VAL A 279 -7.02 -15.87 19.44
N THR A 280 -5.85 -16.04 18.82
CA THR A 280 -4.65 -16.46 19.56
C THR A 280 -3.86 -15.20 19.89
N VAL A 281 -3.59 -14.96 21.18
CA VAL A 281 -2.74 -13.86 21.64
C VAL A 281 -1.49 -14.46 22.23
N ARG A 282 -0.34 -14.22 21.58
CA ARG A 282 0.95 -14.76 22.01
C ARG A 282 1.59 -13.90 23.09
N CYS A 283 1.48 -12.57 22.98
CA CYS A 283 2.00 -11.65 23.97
C CYS A 283 1.31 -11.79 25.34
N ASP A 284 2.11 -11.99 26.39
CA ASP A 284 1.63 -12.12 27.78
C ASP A 284 1.12 -10.80 28.38
N THR A 285 1.63 -9.67 27.90
CA THR A 285 1.40 -8.34 28.50
C THR A 285 0.65 -7.37 27.59
N CYS A 286 0.08 -7.85 26.48
CA CYS A 286 -0.64 -7.02 25.53
C CYS A 286 -1.82 -6.32 26.21
N VAL A 287 -1.92 -4.99 26.07
CA VAL A 287 -3.08 -4.24 26.56
C VAL A 287 -4.21 -4.41 25.56
N ILE A 288 -5.35 -4.93 26.01
CA ILE A 288 -6.53 -5.18 25.17
C ILE A 288 -7.68 -4.30 25.68
N SER A 289 -8.18 -3.42 24.82
CA SER A 289 -9.36 -2.61 25.11
C SER A 289 -10.59 -3.49 25.36
N ASP A 290 -11.41 -3.15 26.34
CA ASP A 290 -12.66 -3.88 26.65
C ASP A 290 -13.54 -4.07 25.42
N ALA A 291 -13.57 -3.06 24.54
CA ALA A 291 -14.40 -3.06 23.35
C ALA A 291 -13.75 -3.71 22.11
N ALA A 292 -12.50 -4.21 22.21
CA ALA A 292 -11.73 -4.71 21.06
C ALA A 292 -12.46 -5.77 20.22
N PHE A 293 -13.17 -6.69 20.87
CA PHE A 293 -13.89 -7.81 20.23
C PHE A 293 -15.42 -7.72 20.40
N THR A 294 -15.96 -6.49 20.46
CA THR A 294 -17.41 -6.25 20.54
C THR A 294 -18.12 -6.73 19.27
N GLU A 295 -19.32 -7.30 19.39
CA GLU A 295 -20.10 -7.81 18.24
C GLU A 295 -19.38 -8.89 17.39
N CYS A 296 -18.39 -9.58 17.97
CA CYS A 296 -17.80 -10.78 17.40
C CYS A 296 -18.71 -12.01 17.59
N SER A 297 -18.28 -13.18 17.09
CA SER A 297 -19.00 -14.45 17.28
C SER A 297 -19.31 -14.71 18.77
N PRO A 298 -20.52 -15.18 19.12
CA PRO A 298 -20.81 -15.64 20.47
C PRO A 298 -20.00 -16.88 20.88
N GLU A 299 -19.39 -17.56 19.91
CA GLU A 299 -18.49 -18.71 20.11
C GLU A 299 -17.02 -18.30 20.18
N LEU A 300 -16.71 -16.99 20.25
CA LEU A 300 -15.35 -16.50 20.30
C LEU A 300 -14.59 -17.10 21.50
N MET A 301 -13.49 -17.77 21.16
CA MET A 301 -12.52 -18.30 22.10
C MET A 301 -11.21 -17.53 22.00
N ILE A 302 -10.67 -17.15 23.16
CA ILE A 302 -9.36 -16.54 23.33
C ILE A 302 -8.37 -17.64 23.72
N LYS A 303 -7.32 -17.79 22.91
CA LYS A 303 -6.20 -18.69 23.19
C LYS A 303 -4.99 -17.87 23.59
N ALA A 304 -4.50 -18.00 24.82
CA ALA A 304 -3.32 -17.28 25.30
C ALA A 304 -2.58 -18.06 26.40
N HIS A 305 -1.39 -17.60 26.80
CA HIS A 305 -0.69 -18.17 27.95
C HIS A 305 -1.48 -17.93 29.25
N LYS A 306 -1.33 -18.85 30.21
CA LYS A 306 -1.92 -18.67 31.54
C LYS A 306 -1.19 -17.57 32.30
N GLY A 307 -1.95 -16.72 33.00
CA GLY A 307 -1.47 -15.53 33.69
C GLY A 307 -1.29 -14.32 32.79
N SER A 308 -1.65 -14.41 31.50
CA SER A 308 -1.54 -13.29 30.55
C SER A 308 -2.68 -12.29 30.72
N THR A 309 -2.46 -11.07 30.24
CA THR A 309 -3.51 -10.04 30.11
C THR A 309 -4.68 -10.49 29.24
N ALA A 310 -4.44 -11.40 28.28
CA ALA A 310 -5.46 -11.98 27.43
C ALA A 310 -6.35 -13.00 28.18
N GLU A 311 -5.81 -13.76 29.14
CA GLU A 311 -6.63 -14.59 30.05
C GLU A 311 -7.52 -13.70 30.92
N GLU A 312 -6.96 -12.65 31.54
CA GLU A 312 -7.73 -11.69 32.33
C GLU A 312 -8.83 -10.99 31.50
N TYR A 313 -8.53 -10.64 30.25
CA TYR A 313 -9.49 -10.07 29.31
C TYR A 313 -10.63 -11.04 29.01
N ALA A 314 -10.31 -12.32 28.75
CA ALA A 314 -11.30 -13.35 28.48
C ALA A 314 -12.23 -13.57 29.68
N GLU A 315 -11.68 -13.64 30.90
CA GLU A 315 -12.46 -13.77 32.13
C GLU A 315 -13.37 -12.57 32.37
N ARG A 316 -12.85 -11.35 32.20
CA ARG A 316 -13.59 -10.10 32.43
C ARG A 316 -14.79 -9.95 31.48
N ASN A 317 -14.63 -10.37 30.23
CA ASN A 317 -15.64 -10.23 29.18
C ASN A 317 -16.46 -11.51 28.93
N GLY A 318 -16.18 -12.59 29.65
CA GLY A 318 -16.93 -13.85 29.58
C GLY A 318 -16.68 -14.67 28.32
N TYR A 319 -15.51 -14.53 27.70
CA TYR A 319 -15.11 -15.34 26.54
C TYR A 319 -14.61 -16.73 26.98
N ALA A 320 -14.77 -17.72 26.09
CA ALA A 320 -14.14 -19.02 26.30
C ALA A 320 -12.61 -18.88 26.24
N PHE A 321 -11.89 -19.62 27.08
CA PHE A 321 -10.44 -19.56 27.15
C PHE A 321 -9.79 -20.92 26.89
N GLU A 322 -8.76 -20.94 26.05
CA GLU A 322 -7.89 -22.08 25.79
C GLU A 322 -6.44 -21.70 26.16
N ALA A 323 -5.78 -22.47 27.02
CA ALA A 323 -4.37 -22.19 27.29
C ALA A 323 -3.52 -22.49 26.05
N LEU A 324 -2.60 -21.59 25.70
CA LEU A 324 -1.47 -21.91 24.83
C LEU A 324 -0.65 -23.01 25.51
N GLU A 325 -0.50 -24.15 24.84
CA GLU A 325 0.46 -25.14 25.30
C GLU A 325 1.82 -24.47 25.28
N ALA A 326 2.52 -24.51 26.41
CA ALA A 326 3.95 -24.25 26.39
C ALA A 326 4.53 -25.22 25.36
N GLU A 327 5.30 -24.70 24.39
CA GLU A 327 6.19 -25.54 23.59
C GLU A 327 6.86 -26.50 24.59
N PRO A 328 6.76 -27.83 24.38
CA PRO A 328 7.25 -28.78 25.36
C PRO A 328 8.68 -28.36 25.67
N ALA A 329 8.94 -28.01 26.93
CA ALA A 329 10.27 -27.67 27.38
C ALA A 329 11.18 -28.73 26.79
N SER A 330 12.05 -28.31 25.84
CA SER A 330 12.95 -29.24 25.17
C SER A 330 13.59 -30.05 26.28
N ALA A 331 13.35 -31.37 26.29
CA ALA A 331 13.63 -32.22 27.44
C ALA A 331 15.01 -31.84 28.01
N PRO A 332 15.16 -31.68 29.34
CA PRO A 332 16.44 -31.33 29.92
C PRO A 332 17.46 -32.31 29.39
N VAL A 333 18.39 -31.83 28.55
CA VAL A 333 19.45 -32.64 28.02
C VAL A 333 20.29 -32.99 29.23
N SER A 334 20.11 -34.20 29.74
CA SER A 334 20.91 -34.78 30.81
C SER A 334 22.28 -35.07 30.23
N VAL A 335 23.13 -34.05 30.16
CA VAL A 335 24.56 -34.22 29.95
C VAL A 335 25.17 -34.50 31.31
N GLU A 336 25.21 -35.78 31.71
CA GLU A 336 26.23 -36.19 32.68
C GLU A 336 27.61 -35.94 32.05
N SER A 337 28.28 -34.87 32.48
CA SER A 337 29.63 -34.53 32.02
C SER A 337 30.67 -35.42 32.70
N PRO A 338 31.58 -36.09 31.95
CA PRO A 338 32.66 -36.87 32.52
C PRO A 338 33.97 -36.09 32.70
N TYR A 339 33.95 -34.75 32.76
CA TYR A 339 35.20 -33.96 32.85
C TYR A 339 35.26 -33.02 34.06
N PRO A 340 36.41 -32.95 34.76
CA PRO A 340 36.60 -32.05 35.90
C PRO A 340 36.68 -30.59 35.47
N ILE A 341 36.09 -29.74 36.31
CA ILE A 341 35.83 -28.31 36.15
C ILE A 341 37.13 -27.50 36.34
N ASN A 342 37.43 -26.58 35.42
CA ASN A 342 38.43 -25.53 35.59
C ASN A 342 37.82 -24.20 35.09
N PRO A 343 37.57 -23.19 35.94
CA PRO A 343 36.96 -21.95 35.51
C PRO A 343 37.98 -21.11 34.73
N GLY A 344 37.68 -20.83 33.47
CA GLY A 344 38.45 -19.90 32.64
C GLY A 344 38.39 -18.44 33.15
N PRO A 345 39.03 -17.50 32.45
CA PRO A 345 39.03 -16.07 32.81
C PRO A 345 37.61 -15.49 32.87
N ARG A 346 37.31 -14.69 33.91
CA ARG A 346 36.03 -13.99 34.14
C ARG A 346 35.91 -12.79 33.21
N TYR A 347 34.78 -12.65 32.52
CA TYR A 347 34.45 -11.51 31.65
C TYR A 347 33.15 -10.84 32.15
N PRO A 348 33.23 -9.89 33.10
CA PRO A 348 32.04 -9.27 33.69
C PRO A 348 31.16 -8.59 32.64
N GLY A 349 29.88 -8.96 32.59
CA GLY A 349 28.87 -8.45 31.66
C GLY A 349 28.56 -9.36 30.46
N ASP A 350 29.37 -10.39 30.19
CA ASP A 350 29.15 -11.41 29.14
C ASP A 350 28.39 -12.60 29.76
N VAL A 351 27.08 -12.44 29.88
CA VAL A 351 26.20 -13.34 30.62
C VAL A 351 25.88 -14.60 29.80
N ASP A 352 25.82 -14.46 28.48
CA ASP A 352 25.59 -15.60 27.57
C ASP A 352 26.89 -16.37 27.21
N VAL A 353 28.05 -15.86 27.66
CA VAL A 353 29.38 -16.46 27.53
C VAL A 353 29.83 -16.58 26.07
N ASN A 354 29.37 -15.66 25.21
CA ASN A 354 29.72 -15.61 23.81
C ASN A 354 31.03 -14.84 23.52
N GLY A 355 31.62 -14.22 24.56
CA GLY A 355 32.86 -13.45 24.47
C GLY A 355 32.66 -11.97 24.08
N LYS A 356 31.41 -11.49 24.04
CA LYS A 356 31.03 -10.10 23.79
C LYS A 356 30.09 -9.61 24.89
N ILE A 357 29.99 -8.29 25.00
CA ILE A 357 29.02 -7.64 25.89
C ILE A 357 28.11 -6.82 24.97
N ASP A 358 26.90 -7.30 24.76
CA ASP A 358 25.88 -6.70 23.90
C ASP A 358 24.45 -6.92 24.44
N VAL A 359 23.43 -6.58 23.64
CA VAL A 359 22.03 -6.61 24.08
C VAL A 359 21.55 -8.03 24.41
N THR A 360 22.19 -9.06 23.88
CA THR A 360 21.84 -10.46 24.18
C THR A 360 22.14 -10.81 25.64
N ASP A 361 23.19 -10.24 26.23
CA ASP A 361 23.52 -10.38 27.66
C ASP A 361 22.46 -9.77 28.56
N ILE A 362 21.90 -8.62 28.15
CA ILE A 362 20.76 -8.00 28.86
C ILE A 362 19.57 -8.94 28.81
N THR A 363 19.27 -9.53 27.64
CA THR A 363 18.14 -10.43 27.47
C THR A 363 18.29 -11.66 28.35
N VAL A 364 19.45 -12.31 28.32
CA VAL A 364 19.73 -13.50 29.14
C VAL A 364 19.66 -13.17 30.64
N LEU A 365 20.25 -12.06 31.08
CA LEU A 365 20.17 -11.66 32.48
C LEU A 365 18.75 -11.24 32.91
N SER A 366 18.01 -10.54 32.04
CA SER A 366 16.63 -10.14 32.31
C SER A 366 15.73 -11.37 32.47
N LEU A 367 15.87 -12.36 31.58
CA LEU A 367 15.15 -13.63 31.67
C LEU A 367 15.54 -14.40 32.94
N ALA A 368 16.82 -14.47 33.28
CA ALA A 368 17.26 -15.12 34.51
C ALA A 368 16.68 -14.46 35.78
N LEU A 369 16.53 -13.13 35.79
CA LEU A 369 15.96 -12.38 36.91
C LEU A 369 14.43 -12.47 36.99
N VAL A 370 13.74 -12.52 35.85
CA VAL A 370 12.27 -12.57 35.77
C VAL A 370 11.76 -13.99 35.97
N ASP A 371 12.35 -14.96 35.27
CA ASP A 371 11.88 -16.35 35.25
C ASP A 371 12.62 -17.25 36.26
N LYS A 372 13.57 -16.69 37.02
CA LYS A 372 14.46 -17.42 37.95
C LYS A 372 15.20 -18.56 37.27
N GLN A 373 15.52 -18.40 35.99
CA GLN A 373 16.28 -19.38 35.22
C GLN A 373 17.67 -19.54 35.84
N GLU A 374 18.08 -20.79 36.10
CA GLU A 374 19.41 -21.06 36.66
C GLU A 374 20.50 -20.70 35.63
N LEU A 375 21.30 -19.69 35.95
CA LEU A 375 22.49 -19.34 35.18
C LEU A 375 23.56 -20.42 35.36
N SER A 376 24.32 -20.67 34.29
CA SER A 376 25.54 -21.49 34.41
C SER A 376 26.52 -20.84 35.41
N VAL A 377 27.44 -21.61 35.99
CA VAL A 377 28.43 -21.07 36.95
C VAL A 377 29.25 -19.91 36.35
N SER A 378 29.58 -19.99 35.06
CA SER A 378 30.30 -18.93 34.33
C SER A 378 29.40 -17.72 34.06
N SER A 379 28.15 -17.95 33.65
CA SER A 379 27.16 -16.90 33.43
C SER A 379 26.84 -16.14 34.72
N PHE A 380 26.68 -16.86 35.84
CA PHE A 380 26.47 -16.27 37.16
C PHE A 380 27.66 -15.42 37.60
N ALA A 381 28.88 -15.95 37.42
CA ALA A 381 30.10 -15.19 37.73
C ALA A 381 30.25 -13.95 36.83
N ASN A 382 29.84 -14.00 35.56
CA ASN A 382 29.88 -12.84 34.67
C ASN A 382 28.72 -11.85 34.91
N ALA A 383 27.58 -12.33 35.43
CA ALA A 383 26.39 -11.53 35.71
C ALA A 383 26.50 -10.67 36.99
N ASP A 384 27.20 -11.12 38.03
CA ASP A 384 27.50 -10.31 39.23
C ASP A 384 28.58 -9.26 38.89
N VAL A 385 28.19 -8.21 38.17
CA VAL A 385 29.10 -7.19 37.63
C VAL A 385 29.51 -6.18 38.69
N ASN A 386 28.71 -6.01 39.74
CA ASN A 386 29.01 -5.08 40.84
C ASN A 386 29.89 -5.74 41.93
N GLY A 387 30.01 -7.07 41.95
CA GLY A 387 30.89 -7.85 42.82
C GLY A 387 30.37 -8.02 44.25
N ASP A 388 29.07 -7.86 44.49
CA ASP A 388 28.45 -7.98 45.81
C ASP A 388 28.04 -9.41 46.17
N GLY A 389 28.23 -10.35 45.24
CA GLY A 389 27.94 -11.77 45.41
C GLY A 389 26.48 -12.15 45.14
N LYS A 390 25.68 -11.24 44.57
CA LYS A 390 24.32 -11.48 44.12
C LYS A 390 24.21 -11.16 42.63
N VAL A 391 23.14 -11.67 42.03
CA VAL A 391 22.75 -11.33 40.66
C VAL A 391 21.34 -10.77 40.75
N GLU A 392 21.21 -9.46 40.62
CA GLU A 392 19.96 -8.73 40.83
C GLU A 392 19.77 -7.57 39.82
N LEU A 393 18.67 -6.83 39.93
CA LEU A 393 18.33 -5.77 38.96
C LEU A 393 19.41 -4.67 38.86
N ASP A 394 20.20 -4.48 39.91
CA ASP A 394 21.32 -3.53 39.92
C ASP A 394 22.41 -3.96 38.91
N ASP A 395 22.70 -5.25 38.77
CA ASP A 395 23.65 -5.78 37.79
C ASP A 395 23.16 -5.57 36.35
N LEU A 396 21.86 -5.80 36.12
CA LEU A 396 21.22 -5.53 34.83
C LEU A 396 21.31 -4.04 34.46
N ALA A 397 21.13 -3.15 35.45
CA ALA A 397 21.29 -1.72 35.26
C ALA A 397 22.73 -1.33 34.90
N TYR A 398 23.74 -2.00 35.47
CA TYR A 398 25.14 -1.80 35.11
C TYR A 398 25.46 -2.19 33.66
N ILE A 399 24.98 -3.35 33.20
CA ILE A 399 25.19 -3.80 31.81
C ILE A 399 24.48 -2.85 30.83
N ARG A 400 23.24 -2.44 31.15
CA ARG A 400 22.50 -1.42 30.37
C ARG A 400 23.24 -0.09 30.29
N GLN A 401 23.80 0.38 31.41
CA GLN A 401 24.55 1.63 31.44
C GLN A 401 25.88 1.53 30.67
N PHE A 402 26.54 0.38 30.71
CA PHE A 402 27.75 0.12 29.94
C PHE A 402 27.48 0.18 28.42
N LEU A 403 26.39 -0.44 27.97
CA LEU A 403 26.00 -0.43 26.57
C LEU A 403 25.51 0.94 26.11
N SER A 404 24.76 1.68 26.95
CA SER A 404 24.34 3.04 26.62
C SER A 404 25.52 4.01 26.50
N LYS A 405 26.59 3.83 27.30
CA LYS A 405 27.85 4.59 27.16
C LYS A 405 28.63 4.24 25.89
N LYS A 406 28.56 2.99 25.42
CA LYS A 406 29.11 2.56 24.13
C LYS A 406 28.35 3.20 22.96
N ILE A 407 27.03 3.29 23.06
CA ILE A 407 26.17 3.94 22.05
C ILE A 407 26.40 5.46 22.06
N SER A 408 26.52 6.11 23.22
CA SER A 408 26.84 7.55 23.30
C SER A 408 28.25 7.91 22.83
N SER A 409 29.13 6.92 22.60
CA SER A 409 30.46 7.15 22.01
C SER A 409 30.45 7.15 20.47
N PHE A 410 29.31 6.87 19.85
CA PHE A 410 29.12 6.96 18.39
C PHE A 410 28.48 8.28 17.92
N ASP A 411 27.97 9.12 18.83
CA ASP A 411 27.44 10.47 18.53
C ASP A 411 28.41 11.57 18.97
N VAL A 412 29.57 11.64 18.31
CA VAL A 412 30.26 12.92 18.03
C VAL A 412 30.91 12.76 16.65
N MET A 413 30.19 13.15 15.59
CA MET A 413 30.88 13.54 14.35
C MET A 413 31.48 14.92 14.59
N PRO A 414 32.82 15.11 14.62
CA PRO A 414 33.36 16.44 14.51
C PRO A 414 33.10 16.95 13.09
N GLU A 415 32.55 18.17 13.00
CA GLU A 415 32.46 18.93 11.76
C GLU A 415 33.79 18.85 10.99
N VAL A 416 33.70 18.44 9.73
CA VAL A 416 34.81 18.56 8.79
C VAL A 416 35.03 20.05 8.51
N SER A 417 35.85 20.68 9.34
CA SER A 417 36.45 21.98 9.02
C SER A 417 37.58 21.76 8.02
N VAL A 418 37.29 21.98 6.74
CA VAL A 418 38.29 21.99 5.68
C VAL A 418 39.12 23.26 5.82
N SER A 419 40.23 23.21 6.57
CA SER A 419 41.22 24.28 6.60
C SER A 419 42.23 24.09 5.45
N PHE A 420 42.27 25.04 4.51
CA PHE A 420 43.31 25.12 3.49
C PHE A 420 44.68 25.40 4.12
N PRO A 421 45.78 24.72 3.71
CA PRO A 421 47.10 25.07 4.19
C PRO A 421 47.54 26.42 3.61
N ALA A 422 47.82 27.37 4.50
CA ALA A 422 48.45 28.65 4.19
C ALA A 422 49.84 28.41 3.57
N GLY A 423 50.07 29.01 2.41
CA GLY A 423 51.35 29.00 1.73
C GLY A 423 52.46 29.59 2.59
N SER A 424 53.62 28.93 2.57
CA SER A 424 54.86 29.51 3.09
C SER A 424 55.28 30.71 2.23
N PRO A 425 55.79 31.80 2.83
CA PRO A 425 56.28 32.95 2.06
C PRO A 425 57.62 32.61 1.43
N VAL A 426 57.72 32.77 0.11
CA VAL A 426 58.99 32.81 -0.63
C VAL A 426 59.63 34.19 -0.40
N PRO A 427 60.94 34.30 -0.12
CA PRO A 427 61.60 35.59 0.05
C PRO A 427 61.74 36.31 -1.29
N MET A 428 61.66 37.64 -1.26
CA MET A 428 61.99 38.50 -2.39
C MET A 428 63.46 38.37 -2.78
N ASP A 429 63.71 38.22 -4.08
CA ASP A 429 64.70 38.97 -4.86
C ASP A 429 64.25 39.02 -6.33
#